data_AF-A0A8T3RG99-F1
#
_entry.id   AF-A0A8T3RG99-F1
#
_cell.length_a   1.000
_cell.length_b   1.000
_cell.length_c   1.000
_cell.angle_alpha   90.00
_cell.angle_beta   90.00
_cell.angle_gamma   90.00
#
_symmetry.space_group_name_H-M   'P 1'
#
loop_
_entity.id
_entity.type
_entity.pdbx_description
1 polymer ?
#
loop_
_entity_poly.entity_id
_entity_poly.type
_entity_poly.pdbx_seq_one_letter_code
_entity_poly.pdbx_strand_id
1 'polypeptide(L)'
;MVLPGVPVGGVLLMMLYKGREIVPARFGDEMQASWARCGRAPVVLLDMGIPGLAVARHLGRAGIPVFALDTKNQHWTHASRYVEVLSSQEFRHPDRVISVVLEMAVSLEVKPVLMALHDDYLRLVSKNRHELANYYRFVLPRPDAVECVIDKHKFYQVCVQQQLPAAQSYYPSNGEQVSQ
;
A
#
# COMPACT_ATOMS: atom_id res chain seq x y z
N MET A 1 -27.98 5.75 -29.67
CA MET A 1 -27.00 6.84 -29.80
C MET A 1 -26.04 6.71 -28.63
N VAL A 2 -24.93 6.03 -28.87
CA VAL A 2 -23.93 5.64 -27.85
C VAL A 2 -22.83 6.68 -27.91
N LEU A 3 -22.58 7.39 -26.81
CA LEU A 3 -21.47 8.34 -26.73
C LEU A 3 -20.15 7.56 -26.66
N PRO A 4 -19.14 7.87 -27.50
CA PRO A 4 -17.82 7.26 -27.42
C PRO A 4 -16.94 8.03 -26.41
N GLY A 5 -16.17 7.31 -25.60
CA GLY A 5 -15.01 7.88 -24.90
C GLY A 5 -15.15 8.13 -23.40
N VAL A 6 -15.43 7.09 -22.61
CA VAL A 6 -15.04 7.10 -21.19
C VAL A 6 -13.94 6.04 -20.99
N PRO A 7 -12.65 6.41 -21.00
CA PRO A 7 -11.60 5.49 -20.61
C PRO A 7 -11.09 5.77 -19.19
N VAL A 8 -10.83 4.64 -18.51
CA VAL A 8 -9.97 4.42 -17.34
C VAL A 8 -10.60 4.54 -15.94
N GLY A 9 -11.10 3.41 -15.45
CA GLY A 9 -10.78 2.89 -14.10
C GLY A 9 -11.56 3.41 -12.89
N GLY A 10 -11.83 4.71 -12.80
CA GLY A 10 -12.37 5.31 -11.56
C GLY A 10 -13.84 4.99 -11.30
N VAL A 11 -14.69 5.05 -12.34
CA VAL A 11 -16.14 4.81 -12.21
C VAL A 11 -16.45 3.35 -11.88
N LEU A 12 -15.66 2.40 -12.39
CA LEU A 12 -15.86 0.97 -12.13
C LEU A 12 -15.48 0.59 -10.68
N LEU A 13 -14.38 1.14 -10.15
CA LEU A 13 -13.99 0.93 -8.76
C LEU A 13 -15.00 1.55 -7.78
N MET A 14 -15.55 2.73 -8.12
CA MET A 14 -16.64 3.36 -7.34
C MET A 14 -17.95 2.55 -7.37
N MET A 15 -18.26 1.85 -8.47
CA MET A 15 -19.51 1.08 -8.61
C MET A 15 -19.47 -0.29 -7.91
N LEU A 16 -18.29 -0.88 -7.70
CA LEU A 16 -18.16 -2.20 -7.07
C LEU A 16 -18.34 -2.15 -5.54
N TYR A 17 -18.09 -1.02 -4.88
CA TYR A 17 -18.13 -0.89 -3.42
C TYR A 17 -19.46 -0.36 -2.86
N LYS A 18 -20.56 -1.02 -3.23
CA LYS A 18 -21.94 -0.73 -2.81
C LYS A 18 -22.07 -0.44 -1.29
N GLY A 19 -22.39 0.81 -0.93
CA GLY A 19 -23.26 1.09 0.23
C GLY A 19 -22.76 1.96 1.40
N ARG A 20 -21.59 2.60 1.34
CA ARG A 20 -21.15 3.58 2.38
C ARG A 20 -20.46 4.79 1.75
N GLU A 21 -20.51 5.94 2.42
CA GLU A 21 -19.97 7.23 1.95
C GLU A 21 -18.54 7.11 1.41
N ILE A 22 -18.40 7.02 0.10
CA ILE A 22 -17.14 7.18 -0.61
C ILE A 22 -16.98 8.68 -0.85
N VAL A 23 -15.92 9.29 -0.30
CA VAL A 23 -15.51 10.62 -0.75
C VAL A 23 -14.98 10.46 -2.18
N PRO A 24 -15.62 11.05 -3.21
CA PRO A 24 -15.20 10.84 -4.59
C PRO A 24 -13.75 11.27 -4.80
N ALA A 25 -13.04 10.49 -5.59
CA ALA A 25 -11.71 10.84 -6.07
C ALA A 25 -11.73 12.26 -6.67
N ARG A 26 -10.94 13.17 -6.09
CA ARG A 26 -10.70 14.49 -6.69
C ARG A 26 -9.61 14.37 -7.73
N PHE A 27 -9.94 13.74 -8.84
CA PHE A 27 -9.11 13.87 -10.02
C PHE A 27 -9.16 15.32 -10.49
N GLY A 28 -8.00 15.96 -10.65
CA GLY A 28 -7.92 17.08 -11.58
C GLY A 28 -7.94 16.51 -13.00
N ASP A 29 -8.75 17.06 -13.89
CA ASP A 29 -8.89 16.62 -15.29
C ASP A 29 -7.53 16.49 -16.00
N GLU A 30 -6.59 17.39 -15.69
CA GLU A 30 -5.20 17.36 -16.19
C GLU A 30 -4.46 16.07 -15.83
N MET A 31 -4.72 15.50 -14.65
CA MET A 31 -4.02 14.32 -14.17
C MET A 31 -4.58 13.04 -14.77
N GLN A 32 -5.90 12.94 -14.97
CA GLN A 32 -6.50 11.85 -15.75
C GLN A 32 -5.96 11.84 -17.19
N ALA A 33 -5.86 13.01 -17.81
CA ALA A 33 -5.22 13.15 -19.11
C ALA A 33 -3.73 12.77 -19.08
N SER A 34 -3.01 13.03 -17.99
CA SER A 34 -1.63 12.58 -17.82
C SER A 34 -1.52 11.06 -17.72
N TRP A 35 -2.41 10.39 -16.99
CA TRP A 35 -2.39 8.95 -16.78
C TRP A 35 -2.69 8.18 -18.06
N ALA A 36 -3.69 8.63 -18.83
CA ALA A 36 -4.02 8.05 -20.14
C ALA A 36 -2.86 8.16 -21.14
N ARG A 37 -1.95 9.14 -20.98
CA ARG A 37 -0.80 9.38 -21.86
C ARG A 37 0.47 8.62 -21.45
N CYS A 38 0.60 8.24 -20.18
CA CYS A 38 1.89 7.83 -19.62
C CYS A 38 2.23 6.36 -19.93
N GLY A 39 1.23 5.50 -20.15
CA GLY A 39 1.42 4.06 -20.41
C GLY A 39 2.18 3.31 -19.30
N ARG A 40 2.40 3.95 -18.14
CA ARG A 40 3.13 3.39 -17.00
C ARG A 40 2.19 2.60 -16.10
N ALA A 41 2.71 1.52 -15.51
CA ALA A 41 1.96 0.72 -14.56
C ALA A 41 1.51 1.57 -13.36
N PRO A 42 0.23 1.47 -12.95
CA PRO A 42 -0.27 2.14 -11.76
C PRO A 42 0.37 1.57 -10.50
N VAL A 43 0.38 2.36 -9.44
CA VAL A 43 0.89 1.98 -8.12
C VAL A 43 -0.25 1.95 -7.12
N VAL A 44 -0.32 0.88 -6.34
CA VAL A 44 -1.25 0.72 -5.23
C VAL A 44 -0.45 0.76 -3.94
N LEU A 45 -0.79 1.71 -3.06
CA LEU A 45 -0.19 1.90 -1.75
C LEU A 45 -1.07 1.23 -0.67
N LEU A 46 -0.43 0.54 0.26
CA LEU A 46 -1.07 0.09 1.49
C LEU A 46 -0.60 1.01 2.62
N ASP A 47 -1.51 1.87 3.09
CA ASP A 47 -1.29 3.05 3.94
C ASP A 47 -1.29 4.39 3.17
N MET A 48 -1.99 5.37 3.75
CA MET A 48 -1.97 6.76 3.31
C MET A 48 -1.58 7.70 4.46
N GLY A 49 -0.69 7.26 5.36
CA GLY A 49 -0.03 8.09 6.35
C GLY A 49 1.03 9.02 5.75
N ILE A 50 2.00 9.46 6.56
CA ILE A 50 3.09 10.32 6.09
C ILE A 50 3.92 9.65 4.97
N PRO A 51 4.32 8.36 5.08
CA PRO A 51 5.04 7.69 4.00
C PRO A 51 4.22 7.60 2.71
N GLY A 52 2.94 7.23 2.83
CA GLY A 52 2.02 7.16 1.69
C GLY A 52 1.88 8.50 0.97
N LEU A 53 1.77 9.61 1.71
CA LEU A 53 1.72 10.95 1.13
C LEU A 53 2.99 11.34 0.37
N ALA A 54 4.15 11.01 0.92
CA ALA A 54 5.42 11.30 0.26
C ALA A 54 5.54 10.53 -1.06
N VAL A 55 5.24 9.23 -1.05
CA VAL A 55 5.28 8.36 -2.24
C VAL A 55 4.26 8.81 -3.28
N ALA A 56 3.00 9.04 -2.87
CA ALA A 56 1.94 9.50 -3.76
C ALA A 56 2.31 10.80 -4.49
N ARG A 57 2.82 11.80 -3.76
CA ARG A 57 3.25 13.08 -4.35
C ARG A 57 4.42 12.91 -5.30
N HIS A 58 5.39 12.05 -4.95
CA HIS A 58 6.54 11.81 -5.80
C HIS A 58 6.14 11.17 -7.13
N LEU A 59 5.37 10.08 -7.07
CA LEU A 59 4.94 9.32 -8.25
C LEU A 59 3.90 10.08 -9.08
N GLY A 60 2.91 10.70 -8.43
CA GLY A 60 1.86 11.44 -9.12
C GLY A 60 2.40 12.67 -9.86
N ARG A 61 3.42 13.36 -9.33
CA ARG A 61 4.12 14.44 -10.06
C ARG A 61 4.84 13.95 -11.30
N ALA A 62 5.30 12.70 -11.30
CA ALA A 62 5.88 12.03 -12.46
C ALA A 62 4.81 11.49 -13.44
N GLY A 63 3.52 11.77 -13.21
CA GLY A 63 2.41 11.33 -14.04
C GLY A 63 2.07 9.85 -13.90
N ILE A 64 2.50 9.19 -12.82
CA ILE A 64 2.16 7.79 -12.54
C ILE A 64 0.82 7.74 -11.80
N PRO A 65 -0.11 6.85 -12.19
CA PRO A 65 -1.35 6.65 -11.43
C PRO A 65 -1.08 6.03 -10.06
N VAL A 66 -1.69 6.63 -9.03
CA VAL A 66 -1.52 6.17 -7.65
C VAL A 66 -2.89 5.97 -7.01
N PHE A 67 -3.10 4.78 -6.46
CA PHE A 67 -4.23 4.42 -5.62
C PHE A 67 -3.70 4.07 -4.23
N ALA A 68 -4.49 4.25 -3.19
CA ALA A 68 -4.12 3.89 -1.82
C ALA A 68 -5.30 3.27 -1.06
N LEU A 69 -5.01 2.30 -0.21
CA LEU A 69 -5.94 1.79 0.80
C LEU A 69 -5.58 2.36 2.16
N ASP A 70 -6.57 2.87 2.89
CA ASP A 70 -6.38 3.37 4.25
C ASP A 70 -7.53 2.96 5.18
N THR A 71 -7.21 2.63 6.43
CA THR A 71 -8.20 2.29 7.46
C THR A 71 -8.98 3.50 7.99
N LYS A 72 -8.42 4.70 7.86
CA LYS A 72 -9.01 5.93 8.39
C LYS A 72 -9.98 6.52 7.37
N ASN A 73 -11.24 6.73 7.72
CA ASN A 73 -12.22 7.31 6.78
C ASN A 73 -11.95 8.79 6.43
N GLN A 74 -11.25 9.51 7.31
CA GLN A 74 -10.84 10.90 7.07
C GLN A 74 -9.44 11.10 7.63
N HIS A 75 -8.49 11.41 6.75
CA HIS A 75 -7.14 11.80 7.14
C HIS A 75 -6.66 12.94 6.24
N TRP A 76 -5.92 13.90 6.79
CA TRP A 76 -5.50 15.11 6.07
C TRP A 76 -4.65 14.80 4.81
N THR A 77 -3.98 13.65 4.78
CA THR A 77 -3.20 13.17 3.64
C THR A 77 -4.07 12.80 2.44
N HIS A 78 -5.35 12.44 2.66
CA HIS A 78 -6.29 12.03 1.61
C HIS A 78 -6.69 13.18 0.69
N ALA A 79 -6.51 14.43 1.14
CA ALA A 79 -6.74 15.62 0.33
C ALA A 79 -5.68 15.83 -0.78
N SER A 80 -4.69 14.94 -0.90
CA SER A 80 -3.66 15.04 -1.92
C SER A 80 -4.22 14.80 -3.32
N ARG A 81 -4.09 15.78 -4.22
CA ARG A 81 -4.46 15.68 -5.64
C ARG A 81 -3.67 14.65 -6.46
N TYR A 82 -2.80 13.84 -5.85
CA TYR A 82 -1.87 12.91 -6.53
C TYR A 82 -2.20 11.43 -6.27
N VAL A 83 -3.29 11.15 -5.57
CA VAL A 83 -3.68 9.79 -5.19
C VAL A 83 -5.19 9.69 -5.10
N GLU A 84 -5.73 8.54 -5.49
CA GLU A 84 -7.09 8.15 -5.15
C GLU A 84 -7.05 7.23 -3.92
N VAL A 85 -7.78 7.58 -2.87
CA VAL A 85 -7.78 6.82 -1.62
C VAL A 85 -9.11 6.10 -1.48
N LEU A 86 -9.04 4.78 -1.40
CA LEU A 86 -10.12 3.95 -0.91
C LEU A 86 -9.94 3.80 0.61
N SER A 87 -10.87 4.35 1.39
CA SER A 87 -10.80 4.29 2.85
C SER A 87 -11.94 3.47 3.44
N SER A 88 -11.62 2.56 4.34
CA SER A 88 -12.63 1.79 5.08
C SER A 88 -12.05 1.24 6.37
N GLN A 89 -12.83 1.30 7.46
CA GLN A 89 -12.46 0.63 8.71
C GLN A 89 -12.33 -0.90 8.56
N GLU A 90 -12.93 -1.49 7.52
CA GLU A 90 -12.78 -2.93 7.23
C GLU A 90 -11.34 -3.30 6.85
N PHE A 91 -10.51 -2.35 6.41
CA PHE A 91 -9.09 -2.60 6.11
C PHE A 91 -8.23 -2.85 7.35
N ARG A 92 -8.82 -2.79 8.56
CA ARG A 92 -8.22 -3.36 9.77
C ARG A 92 -8.17 -4.90 9.71
N HIS A 93 -8.98 -5.52 8.86
CA HIS A 93 -9.00 -6.96 8.65
C HIS A 93 -8.11 -7.31 7.45
N PRO A 94 -7.02 -8.07 7.66
CA PRO A 94 -6.06 -8.38 6.60
C PRO A 94 -6.69 -9.06 5.37
N ASP A 95 -7.65 -9.96 5.59
CA ASP A 95 -8.32 -10.68 4.50
C ASP A 95 -9.13 -9.73 3.61
N ARG A 96 -9.70 -8.66 4.19
CA ARG A 96 -10.39 -7.61 3.43
C ARG A 96 -9.44 -6.77 2.60
N VAL A 97 -8.25 -6.49 3.12
CA VAL A 97 -7.21 -5.80 2.34
C VAL A 97 -6.80 -6.66 1.14
N ILE A 98 -6.55 -7.96 1.35
CA ILE A 98 -6.17 -8.87 0.25
C ILE A 98 -7.27 -8.98 -0.79
N SER A 99 -8.54 -9.18 -0.39
CA SER A 99 -9.65 -9.30 -1.34
C SER A 99 -9.77 -8.07 -2.23
N VAL A 100 -9.72 -6.87 -1.63
CA VAL A 100 -9.86 -5.60 -2.37
C VAL A 100 -8.64 -5.33 -3.25
N VAL A 101 -7.43 -5.67 -2.79
CA VAL A 101 -6.22 -5.59 -3.61
C VAL A 101 -6.34 -6.49 -4.83
N LEU A 102 -6.80 -7.73 -4.69
CA LEU A 102 -7.00 -8.62 -5.83
C LEU A 102 -8.07 -8.10 -6.80
N GLU A 103 -9.21 -7.62 -6.29
CA GLU A 103 -10.28 -7.01 -7.08
C GLU A 103 -9.78 -5.79 -7.88
N MET A 104 -8.99 -4.92 -7.25
CA MET A 104 -8.38 -3.77 -7.93
C MET A 104 -7.47 -4.19 -9.07
N ALA A 105 -6.58 -5.17 -8.87
CA ALA A 105 -5.71 -5.61 -9.94
C ALA A 105 -6.46 -6.17 -11.15
N VAL A 106 -7.56 -6.89 -10.94
CA VAL A 106 -8.40 -7.41 -12.03
C VAL A 106 -9.11 -6.28 -12.78
N SER A 107 -9.43 -5.18 -12.10
CA SER A 107 -10.04 -4.00 -12.72
C SER A 107 -9.07 -3.14 -13.54
N LEU A 108 -7.76 -3.36 -13.39
CA LEU A 108 -6.71 -2.59 -14.06
C LEU A 108 -6.21 -3.31 -15.31
N GLU A 109 -6.06 -2.58 -16.41
CA GLU A 109 -5.64 -3.14 -17.71
C GLU A 109 -4.21 -3.69 -17.70
N VAL A 110 -3.36 -3.18 -16.80
CA VAL A 110 -1.95 -3.57 -16.69
C VAL A 110 -1.62 -3.94 -15.25
N LYS A 111 -0.69 -4.89 -15.09
CA LYS A 111 -0.25 -5.41 -13.79
C LYS A 111 0.32 -4.28 -12.89
N PRO A 112 -0.40 -3.83 -11.85
CA PRO A 112 0.03 -2.75 -10.96
C PRO A 112 1.29 -3.09 -10.14
N VAL A 113 1.94 -2.06 -9.61
CA VAL A 113 2.95 -2.19 -8.55
C VAL A 113 2.27 -2.08 -7.18
N LEU A 114 2.55 -3.01 -6.25
CA LEU A 114 2.07 -2.96 -4.87
C LEU A 114 3.19 -2.45 -3.95
N MET A 115 2.90 -1.44 -3.12
CA MET A 115 3.83 -0.94 -2.12
C MET A 115 3.23 -1.05 -0.72
N ALA A 116 3.86 -1.87 0.12
CA ALA A 116 3.59 -1.94 1.55
C ALA A 116 4.48 -0.94 2.29
N LEU A 117 3.88 0.06 2.95
CA LEU A 117 4.61 1.16 3.57
C LEU A 117 4.70 1.08 5.10
N HIS A 118 4.10 0.04 5.69
CA HIS A 118 4.14 -0.24 7.12
C HIS A 118 4.43 -1.72 7.35
N ASP A 119 5.04 -2.05 8.50
CA ASP A 119 5.48 -3.40 8.83
C ASP A 119 4.34 -4.45 8.76
N ASP A 120 3.14 -4.10 9.23
CA ASP A 120 1.98 -5.00 9.17
C ASP A 120 1.59 -5.34 7.73
N TYR A 121 1.60 -4.35 6.84
CA TYR A 121 1.35 -4.57 5.41
C TYR A 121 2.51 -5.32 4.76
N LEU A 122 3.75 -5.11 5.21
CA LEU A 122 4.91 -5.84 4.71
C LEU A 122 4.80 -7.33 5.02
N ARG A 123 4.40 -7.67 6.27
CA ARG A 123 4.08 -9.04 6.68
C ARG A 123 2.92 -9.60 5.87
N LEU A 124 1.85 -8.82 5.68
CA LEU A 124 0.66 -9.25 4.95
C LEU A 124 0.97 -9.60 3.49
N VAL A 125 1.71 -8.74 2.79
CA VAL A 125 2.10 -8.98 1.39
C VAL A 125 3.08 -10.15 1.31
N SER A 126 4.04 -10.23 2.24
CA SER A 126 5.00 -11.36 2.30
C SER A 126 4.29 -12.70 2.48
N LYS A 127 3.30 -12.78 3.38
CA LYS A 127 2.49 -13.98 3.63
C LYS A 127 1.70 -14.42 2.39
N ASN A 128 1.14 -13.47 1.64
CA ASN A 128 0.31 -13.75 0.46
C ASN A 128 1.07 -13.62 -0.87
N ARG A 129 2.41 -13.63 -0.83
CA ARG A 129 3.25 -13.24 -1.96
C ARG A 129 3.04 -14.07 -3.22
N HIS A 130 2.75 -15.36 -3.09
CA HIS A 130 2.62 -16.25 -4.25
C HIS A 130 1.38 -15.90 -5.07
N GLU A 131 0.26 -15.66 -4.39
CA GLU A 131 -0.98 -15.25 -5.02
C GLU A 131 -0.88 -13.81 -5.54
N LEU A 132 -0.43 -12.88 -4.71
CA LEU A 132 -0.28 -11.47 -5.10
C LEU A 132 0.70 -11.31 -6.28
N ALA A 133 1.74 -12.14 -6.39
CA ALA A 133 2.68 -12.08 -7.51
C ALA A 133 2.05 -12.42 -8.86
N ASN A 134 0.87 -13.03 -8.91
CA ASN A 134 0.13 -13.22 -10.16
C ASN A 134 -0.48 -11.90 -10.66
N TYR A 135 -0.92 -11.04 -9.73
CA TYR A 135 -1.70 -9.83 -10.01
C TYR A 135 -0.93 -8.52 -9.84
N TYR A 136 0.17 -8.54 -9.10
CA TYR A 136 0.98 -7.37 -8.77
C TYR A 136 2.46 -7.59 -9.03
N ARG A 137 3.16 -6.49 -9.28
CA ARG A 137 4.63 -6.39 -9.20
C ARG A 137 4.99 -5.81 -7.83
N PHE A 138 5.91 -6.43 -7.12
CA PHE A 138 6.48 -5.89 -5.89
C PHE A 138 7.85 -6.49 -5.66
N VAL A 139 8.69 -5.76 -4.91
CA VAL A 139 10.02 -6.22 -4.53
C VAL A 139 9.98 -6.48 -3.03
N LEU A 140 10.09 -7.75 -2.65
CA LEU A 140 10.19 -8.16 -1.26
C LEU A 140 11.33 -9.16 -1.08
N PRO A 141 12.11 -9.04 0.01
CA PRO A 141 13.00 -10.11 0.45
C PRO A 141 12.27 -11.44 0.64
N ARG A 142 13.02 -12.50 0.88
CA ARG A 142 12.44 -13.80 1.26
C ARG A 142 11.64 -13.66 2.57
N PRO A 143 10.64 -14.54 2.83
CA PRO A 143 9.74 -14.36 3.97
C PRO A 143 10.46 -14.34 5.33
N ASP A 144 11.47 -15.19 5.50
CA ASP A 144 12.35 -15.24 6.67
C ASP A 144 13.10 -13.92 6.91
N ALA A 145 13.61 -13.30 5.85
CA ALA A 145 14.28 -12.00 5.93
C ALA A 145 13.31 -10.87 6.30
N VAL A 146 12.08 -10.87 5.76
CA VAL A 146 11.05 -9.89 6.14
C VAL A 146 10.72 -10.02 7.63
N GLU A 147 10.47 -11.24 8.10
CA GLU A 147 10.18 -11.52 9.50
C GLU A 147 11.32 -11.13 10.44
N CYS A 148 12.56 -11.37 10.02
CA CYS A 148 13.76 -11.00 10.77
C CYS A 148 13.90 -9.49 10.92
N VAL A 149 13.74 -8.71 9.85
CA VAL A 149 13.96 -7.25 9.88
C VAL A 149 12.91 -6.52 10.70
N ILE A 150 11.66 -6.98 10.68
CA ILE A 150 10.58 -6.34 11.44
C ILE A 150 10.70 -6.65 12.94
N ASP A 151 11.10 -7.86 13.30
CA ASP A 151 11.30 -8.25 14.70
C ASP A 151 12.66 -7.78 15.20
N LYS A 152 12.68 -6.68 15.96
CA LYS A 152 13.91 -6.08 16.49
C LYS A 152 14.76 -7.04 17.34
N HIS A 153 14.16 -8.04 17.96
CA HIS A 153 14.89 -9.05 18.72
C HIS A 153 15.60 -10.02 17.78
N LYS A 154 14.88 -10.57 16.79
CA LYS A 154 15.48 -11.45 15.78
C LYS A 154 16.54 -10.74 14.96
N PHE A 155 16.29 -9.48 14.58
CA PHE A 155 17.26 -8.67 13.85
C PHE A 155 18.57 -8.52 14.63
N TYR A 156 18.49 -8.16 15.91
CA TYR A 156 19.67 -8.05 16.77
C TYR A 156 20.43 -9.37 16.92
N GLN A 157 19.70 -10.48 17.13
CA GLN A 157 20.31 -11.81 17.19
C GLN A 157 21.09 -12.14 15.92
N VAL A 158 20.54 -11.81 14.75
CA VAL A 158 21.24 -11.98 13.46
C VAL A 158 22.48 -11.09 13.39
N CYS A 159 22.41 -9.82 13.84
CA CYS A 159 23.59 -8.96 13.90
C CYS A 159 24.71 -9.58 14.76
N VAL A 160 24.38 -10.08 15.95
CA VAL A 160 25.37 -10.73 16.84
C VAL A 160 25.97 -11.98 16.20
N GLN A 161 25.13 -12.85 15.64
CA GLN A 161 25.57 -14.09 14.98
C GLN A 161 26.48 -13.82 13.77
N GLN A 162 26.20 -12.76 13.01
CA GLN A 162 26.95 -12.35 11.83
C GLN A 162 28.08 -11.36 12.14
N GLN A 163 28.34 -11.06 13.42
CA GLN A 163 29.37 -10.11 13.87
C GLN A 163 29.21 -8.70 13.23
N LEU A 164 27.97 -8.29 12.99
CA LEU A 164 27.65 -6.96 12.46
C LEU A 164 27.55 -5.93 13.61
N PRO A 165 28.04 -4.69 13.40
CA PRO A 165 27.86 -3.62 14.38
C PRO A 165 26.37 -3.36 14.67
N ALA A 166 25.99 -3.46 15.94
CA ALA A 166 24.65 -3.13 16.41
C ALA A 166 24.74 -2.52 17.82
N ALA A 167 23.81 -1.63 18.16
CA ALA A 167 23.71 -1.11 19.51
C ALA A 167 23.34 -2.25 20.47
N GLN A 168 24.00 -2.30 21.63
CA GLN A 168 23.71 -3.29 22.65
C GLN A 168 22.24 -3.20 23.05
N SER A 169 21.53 -4.31 22.88
CA SER A 169 20.08 -4.37 23.04
C SER A 169 19.71 -5.39 24.10
N TYR A 170 18.81 -5.01 24.99
CA TYR A 170 18.27 -5.86 26.05
C TYR A 170 16.76 -6.01 25.84
N TYR A 171 16.23 -7.18 26.19
CA TYR A 171 14.83 -7.55 25.94
C TYR A 171 14.19 -7.97 27.26
N PRO A 172 13.82 -6.99 28.11
CA PRO A 172 13.20 -7.29 29.39
C PRO A 172 11.88 -8.03 29.16
N SER A 173 11.68 -9.16 29.83
CA SER A 173 10.43 -9.94 29.78
C SER A 173 9.39 -9.43 30.76
N ASN A 174 9.78 -8.56 31.71
CA ASN A 174 8.91 -7.87 32.64
C ASN A 174 9.50 -6.50 33.06
N GLY A 175 8.70 -5.68 33.76
CA GLY A 175 9.13 -4.34 34.17
C GLY A 175 10.26 -4.32 35.22
N GLU A 176 10.45 -5.39 35.99
CA GLU A 176 11.47 -5.46 37.05
C GLU A 176 12.89 -5.41 36.46
N GLN A 177 13.07 -5.97 35.26
CA GLN A 177 14.35 -6.04 34.55
C GLN A 177 14.83 -4.71 33.95
N VAL A 178 14.02 -3.64 34.00
CA VAL A 178 14.36 -2.31 33.45
C VAL A 178 15.10 -1.43 34.49
N SER A 179 15.20 -1.90 35.73
CA SER A 179 15.60 -1.09 36.90
C SER A 179 17.10 -1.12 37.25
N GLN A 180 17.96 -1.67 36.39
CA GLN A 180 19.40 -1.85 36.66
C GLN A 180 20.28 -0.92 35.83
#